data_AF-A0A562GLJ6-F1
#
_entry.id   AF-A0A562GLJ6-F1
#
_cell.length_a   1.000
_cell.length_b   1.000
_cell.length_c   1.000
_cell.angle_alpha   90.00
_cell.angle_beta   90.00
_cell.angle_gamma   90.00
#
_symmetry.space_group_name_H-M   'P 1'
#
loop_
_entity.id
_entity.type
_entity.pdbx_description
1 polymer ?
#
loop_
_entity_poly.entity_id
_entity_poly.type
_entity_poly.pdbx_seq_one_letter_code
_entity_poly.pdbx_strand_id
1 'polypeptide(L)' 'MKAITILQPWASLLACGAKQIETRSWPAKYRGPIAIHTGKTWTMFTRELT' A
#
# COMPACT_ATOMS: atom_id res chain seq x y z
N MET A 1 5.42 -2.78 -16.42
CA MET A 1 5.01 -1.77 -15.42
C MET A 1 5.52 -2.19 -14.05
N LYS A 2 6.10 -1.30 -13.24
CA LYS A 2 6.49 -1.62 -11.86
C LYS A 2 5.31 -1.39 -10.93
N ALA A 3 5.19 -2.21 -9.89
CA ALA A 3 4.16 -2.09 -8.88
C ALA A 3 4.74 -2.27 -7.47
N ILE A 4 4.06 -1.73 -6.47
CA ILE A 4 4.32 -2.02 -5.07
C ILE A 4 3.06 -2.57 -4.43
N THR A 5 3.21 -3.63 -3.65
CA THR A 5 2.11 -4.19 -2.85
C THR A 5 1.94 -3.38 -1.59
N ILE A 6 0.71 -2.93 -1.34
CA ILE A 6 0.29 -2.17 -0.17
C ILE A 6 -0.96 -2.84 0.41
N LEU A 7 -1.04 -2.90 1.73
CA LEU A 7 -2.19 -3.49 2.42
C LEU A 7 -3.28 -2.44 2.60
N GLN A 8 -4.55 -2.86 2.61
CA GLN A 8 -5.62 -1.98 3.04
C GLN A 8 -5.48 -1.64 4.53
N PRO A 9 -5.91 -0.43 4.96
CA PRO A 9 -6.57 0.62 4.18
C PRO A 9 -5.61 1.55 3.40
N TRP A 10 -4.29 1.38 3.57
CA TRP A 10 -3.29 2.33 3.09
C TRP A 10 -3.20 2.45 1.57
N ALA A 11 -3.48 1.35 0.85
CA ALA A 11 -3.53 1.35 -0.61
C ALA A 11 -4.57 2.36 -1.14
N SER A 12 -5.77 2.37 -0.53
CA SER A 12 -6.82 3.32 -0.91
C SER A 12 -6.44 4.77 -0.59
N LEU A 13 -5.81 5.00 0.56
CA LEU A 13 -5.35 6.33 0.96
C LEU A 13 -4.28 6.91 0.02
N LEU A 14 -3.39 6.06 -0.50
CA LEU A 14 -2.43 6.47 -1.53
C LEU A 14 -3.11 6.73 -2.87
N ALA A 15 -4.05 5.88 -3.28
CA ALA A 15 -4.76 6.02 -4.54
C ALA A 15 -5.63 7.29 -4.59
N CYS A 16 -6.25 7.69 -3.47
CA CYS A 16 -7.04 8.93 -3.37
C CYS A 16 -6.21 10.17 -2.97
N GLY A 17 -4.90 10.02 -2.72
CA GLY A 17 -4.00 11.12 -2.38
C GLY A 17 -4.05 11.59 -0.92
N ALA A 18 -4.87 10.98 -0.06
CA ALA A 18 -4.93 11.29 1.36
C ALA A 18 -3.62 10.91 2.11
N LYS A 19 -2.88 9.94 1.59
CA LYS A 19 -1.52 9.58 2.03
C LYS A 19 -0.56 9.78 0.87
N GLN A 20 0.49 10.56 1.08
CA GLN A 20 1.47 10.87 0.01
C GLN A 20 2.80 10.12 0.17
N ILE A 21 3.10 9.61 1.36
CA ILE A 21 4.38 8.97 1.69
C ILE A 21 4.11 7.52 2.05
N GLU A 22 4.78 6.57 1.37
CA GLU A 22 4.76 5.16 1.75
C GLU A 22 6.05 4.76 2.47
N THR A 23 5.94 4.24 3.69
CA THR A 23 7.07 3.86 4.55
C THR A 23 7.37 2.36 4.43
N ARG A 24 8.66 2.01 4.36
CA ARG A 24 9.17 0.65 4.24
C ARG A 24 10.46 0.50 5.05
N SER A 25 10.78 -0.72 5.48
CA SER A 25 12.04 -1.03 6.18
C SER A 25 13.26 -1.08 5.26
N TRP A 26 13.05 -1.07 3.95
CA TRP A 26 14.11 -1.11 2.94
C TRP A 26 14.01 0.07 1.97
N PRO A 27 15.14 0.58 1.46
CA PRO A 27 15.14 1.74 0.57
C PRO A 27 14.71 1.38 -0.85
N ALA A 28 13.77 2.14 -1.41
CA ALA A 28 13.37 2.03 -2.82
C ALA A 28 14.15 3.02 -3.71
N LYS A 29 14.99 2.50 -4.62
CA LYS A 29 15.78 3.31 -5.57
C LYS A 29 14.99 3.80 -6.79
N TYR A 30 13.84 3.19 -7.09
CA TYR A 30 13.05 3.52 -8.28
C TYR A 30 12.44 4.94 -8.22
N ARG A 31 12.38 5.62 -9.37
CA ARG A 31 11.75 6.93 -9.56
C ARG A 31 10.90 6.89 -10.84
N GLY A 32 9.75 7.55 -10.81
CA GLY A 32 8.76 7.56 -11.90
C GLY A 32 7.45 6.86 -11.52
N PRO A 33 6.53 6.68 -12.49
CA PRO A 33 5.21 6.09 -12.25
C PRO A 33 5.29 4.66 -11.73
N ILE A 34 4.58 4.37 -10.64
CA ILE A 34 4.47 3.04 -10.06
C ILE A 34 2.99 2.69 -9.84
N ALA A 35 2.60 1.46 -10.16
CA ALA A 35 1.26 0.99 -9.87
C ALA A 35 1.12 0.61 -8.39
N ILE A 36 -0.04 0.88 -7.83
CA ILE A 36 -0.42 0.42 -6.48
C ILE A 36 -1.14 -0.92 -6.64
N HIS A 37 -0.57 -1.99 -6.10
CA HIS A 37 -1.24 -3.28 -5.99
C HIS A 37 -1.73 -3.47 -4.56
N THR A 38 -3.00 -3.85 -4.41
CA THR A 38 -3.56 -4.12 -3.08
C THR A 38 -3.36 -5.60 -2.75
N GLY A 39 -2.70 -5.88 -1.62
CA GLY A 39 -2.60 -7.24 -1.12
C GLY A 39 -3.97 -7.82 -0.79
N LYS A 40 -4.19 -9.12 -1.09
CA LYS A 40 -5.47 -9.80 -0.87
C LYS A 40 -5.88 -9.86 0.60
N THR A 41 -4.89 -9.96 1.50
CA THR A 41 -5.12 -10.15 2.93
C THR A 41 -5.34 -8.81 3.62
N TRP A 42 -6.48 -8.66 4.27
CA TRP A 42 -6.67 -7.60 5.27
C TRP A 42 -5.88 -7.95 6.53
N THR A 43 -5.05 -7.02 7.01
CA THR A 43 -4.26 -7.20 8.24
C THR A 43 -5.14 -7.19 9.48
N MET A 44 -4.52 -7.54 10.62
CA MET A 44 -5.10 -8.00 11.89
C MET A 44 -6.31 -7.24 12.46
N PHE A 45 -6.60 -6.02 12.00
CA PHE A 45 -7.81 -5.27 12.37
C PHE A 45 -9.14 -5.94 11.97
N THR A 46 -9.11 -6.98 11.13
CA THR A 46 -10.33 -7.71 10.71
C THR A 46 -10.56 -9.00 11.48
N ARG A 47 -9.60 -9.45 12.33
CA ARG A 47 -9.74 -10.73 13.06
C ARG A 47 -10.71 -10.65 14.25
N GLU A 48 -11.23 -9.48 14.59
CA GLU A 48 -12.16 -9.27 15.71
C GLU A 48 -13.59 -8.89 15.28
N LEU A 49 -13.90 -8.90 13.98
CA LEU A 49 -15.23 -8.52 13.45
C LEU A 49 -15.99 -9.69 12.81
N THR A 50 -15.66 -10.93 13.18
CA THR A 50 -16.40 -12.15 12.80
C THR A 50 -16.48 -13.06 14.01
#